data_AF-A0A971ULV7-F1
#
_entry.id   AF-A0A971ULV7-F1
#
_cell.length_a   1.000
_cell.length_b   1.000
_cell.length_c   1.000
_cell.angle_alpha   90.00
_cell.angle_beta   90.00
_cell.angle_gamma   90.00
#
_symmetry.space_group_name_H-M   'P 1'
#
loop_
_entity.id
_entity.type
_entity.pdbx_description
1 polymer ?
#
loop_
_entity_poly.entity_id
_entity_poly.type
_entity_poly.pdbx_seq_one_letter_code
_entity_poly.pdbx_strand_id
1 'polypeptide(L)'
;MTDLPPNTISEEPAAPRDDAHLDRAVEPEYAAVSVMAILALILTGVGALAMLPRQAYVGIPGVTYRAPILLVLPVASLLFALVARRKIVRSEGTLVGLRAATAAVTLSAVFVAGSVALHGYLQHRQYSLNQALLTETQGYLDRLLNGDYESVYREMAANNPGIVSEGLSPTVFGEMVGSRLKGGGDYYGRRLQNQGVTVPDDAADGGEIRGYVTHRFLFKRGAVDLNFIFAEQDGRWKLMLVKPSMAFEFLPPDAKPKKRFEP
;
A
#
# COMPACT_ATOMS: atom_id res chain seq x y z
N MET A 1 -70.03 -48.10 -33.20
CA MET A 1 -69.60 -46.93 -33.99
C MET A 1 -69.22 -45.84 -33.01
N THR A 2 -67.92 -45.65 -32.87
CA THR A 2 -67.24 -44.65 -32.04
C THR A 2 -66.99 -43.41 -32.89
N ASP A 3 -67.53 -42.26 -32.48
CA ASP A 3 -67.05 -40.95 -32.90
C ASP A 3 -67.04 -40.01 -31.69
N LEU A 4 -65.86 -39.44 -31.44
CA LEU A 4 -65.54 -38.48 -30.37
C LEU A 4 -66.10 -37.09 -30.72
N PRO A 5 -66.56 -36.29 -29.74
CA PRO A 5 -66.58 -34.83 -29.86
C PRO A 5 -65.30 -34.19 -29.29
N PRO A 6 -64.93 -32.99 -29.78
CA PRO A 6 -63.57 -32.46 -29.69
C PRO A 6 -63.23 -31.81 -28.34
N ASN A 7 -61.94 -31.85 -28.03
CA ASN A 7 -61.28 -31.05 -27.01
C ASN A 7 -61.70 -29.57 -27.10
N THR A 8 -62.47 -29.10 -26.13
CA THR A 8 -62.43 -27.70 -25.71
C THR A 8 -61.42 -27.58 -24.58
N ILE A 9 -60.21 -27.14 -24.94
CA ILE A 9 -59.29 -26.55 -23.98
C ILE A 9 -59.96 -25.26 -23.51
N SER A 10 -60.62 -25.30 -22.36
CA SER A 10 -60.89 -24.08 -21.62
C SER A 10 -59.55 -23.56 -21.13
N GLU A 11 -58.95 -22.63 -21.86
CA GLU A 11 -57.97 -21.72 -21.29
C GLU A 11 -58.67 -20.98 -20.15
N GLU A 12 -58.44 -21.45 -18.94
CA GLU A 12 -58.71 -20.67 -17.74
C GLU A 12 -57.93 -19.36 -17.91
N PRO A 13 -58.60 -18.18 -17.95
CA PRO A 13 -57.87 -16.94 -18.06
C PRO A 13 -56.96 -16.86 -16.85
N ALA A 14 -55.65 -16.86 -17.09
CA ALA A 14 -54.65 -16.67 -16.05
C ALA A 14 -55.10 -15.48 -15.21
N ALA A 15 -55.44 -15.74 -13.93
CA ALA A 15 -55.88 -14.71 -13.02
C ALA A 15 -54.91 -13.52 -13.15
N PRO A 16 -55.41 -12.28 -13.27
CA PRO A 16 -54.53 -11.13 -13.39
C PRO A 16 -53.56 -11.20 -12.22
N ARG A 17 -52.26 -11.25 -12.52
CA ARG A 17 -51.23 -11.08 -11.50
C ARG A 17 -51.55 -9.76 -10.83
N ASP A 18 -52.01 -9.85 -9.60
CA ASP A 18 -52.43 -8.71 -8.83
C ASP A 18 -51.17 -7.95 -8.43
N ASP A 19 -50.73 -7.07 -9.32
CA ASP A 19 -49.58 -6.18 -9.10
C ASP A 19 -49.85 -5.20 -7.94
N ALA A 20 -51.06 -5.21 -7.33
CA ALA A 20 -51.37 -4.50 -6.09
C ALA A 20 -50.50 -4.92 -4.90
N HIS A 21 -49.79 -6.05 -4.98
CA HIS A 21 -48.80 -6.44 -3.97
C HIS A 21 -47.50 -5.62 -4.05
N LEU A 22 -47.19 -5.05 -5.23
CA LEU A 22 -46.02 -4.18 -5.43
C LEU A 22 -46.27 -2.75 -4.90
N ASP A 23 -47.55 -2.36 -4.77
CA ASP A 23 -47.99 -1.06 -4.24
C ASP A 23 -48.40 -1.09 -2.76
N ARG A 24 -48.29 -2.24 -2.08
CA ARG A 24 -48.31 -2.25 -0.61
C ARG A 24 -47.06 -1.52 -0.14
N ALA A 25 -47.26 -0.23 0.11
CA ALA A 25 -46.45 0.65 0.93
C ALA A 25 -45.46 -0.16 1.76
N VAL A 26 -44.19 -0.09 1.36
CA VAL A 26 -43.05 -0.77 1.99
C VAL A 26 -43.28 -0.76 3.49
N GLU A 27 -43.74 -1.88 4.07
CA GLU A 27 -43.98 -1.90 5.52
C GLU A 27 -42.65 -1.49 6.17
N PRO A 28 -42.67 -0.66 7.23
CA PRO A 28 -41.46 -0.04 7.77
C PRO A 28 -40.34 -1.08 8.07
N GLU A 29 -40.74 -2.31 8.38
CA GLU A 29 -39.84 -3.46 8.51
C GLU A 29 -39.10 -3.81 7.21
N TYR A 30 -39.79 -3.90 6.07
CA TYR A 30 -39.16 -4.16 4.75
C TYR A 30 -38.28 -3.00 4.29
N ALA A 31 -38.63 -1.75 4.64
CA ALA A 31 -37.80 -0.58 4.38
C ALA A 31 -36.50 -0.66 5.19
N ALA A 32 -36.60 -0.99 6.48
CA ALA A 32 -35.45 -1.13 7.37
C ALA A 32 -34.49 -2.24 6.91
N VAL A 33 -35.01 -3.41 6.52
CA VAL A 33 -34.19 -4.53 6.01
C VAL A 33 -33.48 -4.14 4.70
N SER A 34 -34.16 -3.43 3.80
CA SER A 34 -33.58 -2.96 2.54
C SER A 34 -32.47 -1.92 2.75
N VAL A 35 -32.68 -0.96 3.65
CA VAL A 35 -31.66 0.04 4.02
C VAL A 35 -30.44 -0.64 4.65
N MET A 36 -30.63 -1.59 5.55
CA MET A 36 -29.53 -2.32 6.18
C MET A 36 -28.73 -3.15 5.16
N ALA A 37 -29.39 -3.78 4.19
CA ALA A 37 -28.70 -4.51 3.12
C ALA A 37 -27.87 -3.57 2.22
N ILE A 38 -28.40 -2.37 1.90
CA ILE A 38 -27.67 -1.35 1.14
C ILE A 38 -26.45 -0.85 1.94
N LEU A 39 -26.62 -0.56 3.23
CA LEU A 39 -25.52 -0.15 4.10
C LEU A 39 -24.43 -1.22 4.18
N ALA A 40 -24.81 -2.50 4.31
CA ALA A 40 -23.86 -3.61 4.32
C ALA A 40 -23.04 -3.67 3.01
N LEU A 41 -23.68 -3.45 1.86
CA LEU A 41 -23.01 -3.38 0.55
C LEU A 41 -22.04 -2.20 0.44
N ILE A 42 -22.47 -1.00 0.85
CA ILE A 42 -21.62 0.20 0.83
C ILE A 42 -20.40 0.00 1.72
N LEU A 43 -20.60 -0.46 2.97
CA LEU A 43 -19.52 -0.73 3.92
C LEU A 43 -18.54 -1.78 3.37
N THR A 44 -19.06 -2.85 2.75
CA THR A 44 -18.21 -3.86 2.11
C THR A 44 -17.35 -3.25 1.00
N GLY A 45 -17.94 -2.39 0.16
CA GLY A 45 -17.22 -1.67 -0.89
C GLY A 45 -16.13 -0.76 -0.35
N VAL A 46 -16.42 0.03 0.68
CA VAL A 46 -15.44 0.91 1.35
C VAL A 46 -14.30 0.10 1.97
N GLY A 47 -14.63 -1.00 2.67
CA GLY A 47 -13.63 -1.89 3.25
C GLY A 47 -12.72 -2.51 2.18
N ALA A 48 -13.30 -2.96 1.06
CA ALA A 48 -12.54 -3.54 -0.05
C ALA A 48 -11.60 -2.51 -0.70
N LEU A 49 -12.07 -1.26 -0.89
CA LEU A 49 -11.25 -0.14 -1.37
C LEU A 49 -10.08 0.17 -0.42
N ALA A 50 -10.28 0.09 0.89
CA ALA A 50 -9.21 0.28 1.87
C ALA A 50 -8.14 -0.84 1.83
N MET A 51 -8.53 -2.05 1.37
CA MET A 51 -7.63 -3.20 1.22
C MET A 51 -6.90 -3.25 -0.13
N LEU A 52 -7.27 -2.41 -1.10
CA LEU A 52 -6.61 -2.44 -2.40
C LEU A 52 -5.10 -2.24 -2.20
N PRO A 53 -4.26 -3.17 -2.69
CA PRO A 53 -2.83 -3.08 -2.52
C PRO A 53 -2.33 -1.82 -3.21
N ARG A 54 -2.02 -0.79 -2.43
CA ARG A 54 -1.17 0.30 -2.93
C ARG A 54 0.23 -0.28 -2.99
N GLN A 55 0.85 -0.21 -4.16
CA GLN A 55 2.18 -0.73 -4.49
C GLN A 55 3.33 -0.24 -3.57
N ALA A 56 3.03 0.53 -2.52
CA ALA A 56 3.97 1.24 -1.66
C ALA A 56 4.03 0.72 -0.20
N TYR A 57 3.26 -0.31 0.19
CA TYR A 57 3.29 -0.80 1.57
C TYR A 57 4.20 -2.03 1.72
N VAL A 58 5.19 -1.92 2.59
CA VAL A 58 5.96 -3.08 3.07
C VAL A 58 5.01 -4.01 3.84
N GLY A 59 4.75 -5.19 3.28
CA GLY A 59 3.90 -6.21 3.87
C GLY A 59 4.41 -6.69 5.23
N ILE A 60 3.52 -7.21 6.07
CA ILE A 60 3.88 -7.75 7.39
C ILE A 60 4.69 -9.05 7.19
N PRO A 61 5.89 -9.17 7.78
CA PRO A 61 6.69 -10.40 7.69
C PRO A 61 5.87 -11.59 8.19
N GLY A 62 5.87 -12.69 7.44
CA GLY A 62 5.10 -13.90 7.76
C GLY A 62 3.59 -13.82 7.44
N VAL A 63 3.06 -12.64 7.11
CA VAL A 63 1.69 -12.50 6.57
C VAL A 63 1.82 -12.36 5.07
N THR A 64 1.94 -13.49 4.38
CA THR A 64 1.65 -13.50 2.95
C THR A 64 0.22 -12.96 2.78
N TYR A 65 -0.03 -12.09 1.80
CA TYR A 65 -1.37 -11.60 1.40
C TYR A 65 -2.32 -12.74 0.93
N ARG A 66 -2.06 -13.98 1.34
CA ARG A 66 -2.92 -15.15 1.28
C ARG A 66 -3.82 -15.21 2.51
N ALA A 67 -4.50 -14.12 2.85
CA ALA A 67 -5.58 -14.20 3.83
C ALA A 67 -6.90 -14.34 3.05
N PRO A 68 -7.32 -15.57 2.67
CA PRO A 68 -8.70 -15.78 2.20
C PRO A 68 -9.70 -15.28 3.25
N ILE A 69 -9.31 -15.21 4.53
CA ILE A 69 -10.10 -14.61 5.62
C ILE A 69 -10.50 -13.14 5.34
N LEU A 70 -9.64 -12.34 4.69
CA LEU A 70 -9.98 -10.96 4.31
C LEU A 70 -11.01 -10.90 3.17
N LEU A 71 -11.18 -11.99 2.40
CA LEU A 71 -12.22 -12.16 1.40
C LEU A 71 -13.45 -12.90 1.94
N VAL A 72 -13.30 -13.73 2.97
CA VAL A 72 -14.40 -14.52 3.57
C VAL A 72 -15.43 -13.61 4.22
N LEU A 73 -15.01 -12.60 4.99
CA LEU A 73 -15.93 -11.65 5.63
C LEU A 73 -16.77 -10.83 4.63
N PRO A 74 -16.19 -10.19 3.59
CA PRO A 74 -16.97 -9.45 2.60
C PRO A 74 -17.85 -10.39 1.74
N VAL A 75 -17.38 -11.59 1.41
CA VAL A 75 -18.21 -12.59 0.69
C VAL A 75 -19.37 -13.07 1.56
N ALA A 76 -19.15 -13.36 2.84
CA ALA A 76 -20.20 -13.75 3.77
C ALA A 76 -21.23 -12.62 3.95
N SER A 77 -20.78 -11.38 4.12
CA SER A 77 -21.68 -10.21 4.20
C SER A 77 -22.53 -10.06 2.93
N LEU A 78 -21.91 -10.19 1.75
CA LEU A 78 -22.61 -10.16 0.46
C LEU A 78 -23.68 -11.25 0.37
N LEU A 79 -23.36 -12.49 0.78
CA LEU A 79 -24.30 -13.61 0.78
C LEU A 79 -25.48 -13.34 1.74
N PHE A 80 -25.22 -12.85 2.95
CA PHE A 80 -26.29 -12.51 3.90
C PHE A 80 -27.17 -11.36 3.40
N ALA A 81 -26.60 -10.34 2.76
CA ALA A 81 -27.36 -9.25 2.14
C ALA A 81 -28.24 -9.74 0.97
N LEU A 82 -27.74 -10.68 0.15
CA LEU A 82 -28.51 -11.30 -0.93
C LEU A 82 -29.63 -12.21 -0.41
N VAL A 83 -29.39 -12.96 0.67
CA VAL A 83 -30.40 -13.79 1.34
C VAL A 83 -31.50 -12.92 1.94
N ALA A 84 -31.15 -11.83 2.61
CA ALA A 84 -32.11 -10.85 3.15
C ALA A 84 -32.99 -10.27 2.03
N ARG A 85 -32.37 -9.84 0.91
CA ARG A 85 -33.09 -9.32 -0.26
C ARG A 85 -34.04 -10.36 -0.88
N ARG A 86 -33.61 -11.62 -1.03
CA ARG A 86 -34.47 -12.71 -1.55
C ARG A 86 -35.67 -12.99 -0.65
N LYS A 87 -35.48 -12.95 0.68
CA LYS A 87 -36.56 -13.18 1.65
C LYS A 87 -37.58 -12.02 1.67
N ILE A 88 -37.14 -10.78 1.46
CA ILE A 88 -38.02 -9.61 1.23
C ILE A 88 -38.90 -9.83 0.00
N VAL A 89 -38.31 -10.22 -1.14
CA VAL A 89 -39.04 -10.39 -2.41
C VAL A 89 -40.05 -11.54 -2.37
N ARG A 90 -39.82 -12.56 -1.54
CA ARG A 90 -40.71 -13.72 -1.42
C ARG A 90 -41.75 -13.62 -0.29
N SER A 91 -41.72 -12.56 0.52
CA SER A 91 -42.65 -12.35 1.65
C SER A 91 -42.69 -13.49 2.69
N GLU A 92 -41.66 -14.35 2.72
CA GLU A 92 -41.65 -15.62 3.47
C GLU A 92 -41.24 -15.47 4.96
N GLY A 93 -40.92 -14.27 5.44
CA GLY A 93 -40.58 -14.06 6.86
C GLY A 93 -39.68 -12.85 7.12
N THR A 94 -40.30 -11.77 7.60
CA THR A 94 -39.64 -10.50 7.99
C THR A 94 -38.56 -10.69 9.04
N LEU A 95 -38.79 -11.56 10.03
CA LEU A 95 -37.89 -11.76 11.18
C LEU A 95 -36.56 -12.45 10.78
N VAL A 96 -36.60 -13.36 9.82
CA VAL A 96 -35.39 -14.03 9.28
C VAL A 96 -34.62 -13.07 8.37
N GLY A 97 -35.32 -12.29 7.53
CA GLY A 97 -34.72 -11.24 6.71
C GLY A 97 -34.03 -10.17 7.54
N LEU A 98 -34.66 -9.74 8.65
CA LEU A 98 -34.08 -8.79 9.60
C LEU A 98 -32.81 -9.33 10.26
N ARG A 99 -32.84 -10.56 10.79
CA ARG A 99 -31.64 -11.19 11.38
C ARG A 99 -30.50 -11.32 10.37
N ALA A 100 -30.78 -11.71 9.13
CA ALA A 100 -29.78 -11.80 8.07
C ALA A 100 -29.19 -10.43 7.71
N ALA A 101 -30.02 -9.38 7.61
CA ALA A 101 -29.55 -8.02 7.35
C ALA A 101 -28.73 -7.43 8.51
N THR A 102 -29.14 -7.68 9.76
CA THR A 102 -28.34 -7.29 10.94
C THR A 102 -26.99 -8.01 10.96
N ALA A 103 -26.96 -9.30 10.63
CA ALA A 103 -25.71 -10.06 10.51
C ALA A 103 -24.81 -9.51 9.39
N ALA A 104 -25.37 -9.18 8.22
CA ALA A 104 -24.63 -8.58 7.11
C ALA A 104 -24.00 -7.24 7.52
N VAL A 105 -24.77 -6.34 8.15
CA VAL A 105 -24.26 -5.04 8.61
C VAL A 105 -23.18 -5.22 9.68
N THR A 106 -23.37 -6.14 10.62
CA THR A 106 -22.38 -6.41 11.68
C THR A 106 -21.07 -6.92 11.09
N LEU A 107 -21.14 -7.90 10.18
CA LEU A 107 -19.97 -8.44 9.49
C LEU A 107 -19.27 -7.36 8.65
N SER A 108 -20.02 -6.52 7.93
CA SER A 108 -19.46 -5.40 7.19
C SER A 108 -18.78 -4.38 8.10
N ALA A 109 -19.36 -4.06 9.26
CA ALA A 109 -18.77 -3.13 10.22
C ALA A 109 -17.46 -3.67 10.79
N VAL A 110 -17.41 -4.95 11.18
CA VAL A 110 -16.18 -5.63 11.65
C VAL A 110 -15.12 -5.63 10.55
N PHE A 111 -15.52 -5.94 9.32
CA PHE A 111 -14.61 -5.94 8.17
C PHE A 111 -14.04 -4.54 7.90
N VAL A 112 -14.87 -3.50 7.87
CA VAL A 112 -14.41 -2.12 7.66
C VAL A 112 -13.47 -1.69 8.78
N ALA A 113 -13.81 -1.94 10.04
CA ALA A 113 -12.96 -1.60 11.17
C ALA A 113 -11.59 -2.30 11.09
N GLY A 114 -11.58 -3.60 10.77
CA GLY A 114 -10.34 -4.36 10.57
C GLY A 114 -9.50 -3.85 9.41
N SER A 115 -10.13 -3.55 8.27
CA SER A 115 -9.46 -3.02 7.07
C SER A 115 -8.86 -1.64 7.31
N VAL A 116 -9.58 -0.74 7.99
CA VAL A 116 -9.08 0.59 8.36
C VAL A 116 -7.93 0.49 9.36
N ALA A 117 -8.05 -0.37 10.37
CA ALA A 117 -6.99 -0.58 11.35
C ALA A 117 -5.71 -1.14 10.69
N LEU A 118 -5.86 -2.13 9.80
CA LEU A 118 -4.74 -2.69 9.05
C LEU A 118 -4.12 -1.64 8.11
N HIS A 119 -4.94 -0.87 7.39
CA HIS A 119 -4.45 0.20 6.52
C HIS A 119 -3.66 1.25 7.31
N GLY A 120 -4.20 1.70 8.44
CA GLY A 120 -3.52 2.63 9.34
C GLY A 120 -2.21 2.07 9.89
N TYR A 121 -2.19 0.79 10.27
CA TYR A 121 -0.98 0.11 10.72
C TYR A 121 0.09 0.03 9.61
N LEU A 122 -0.27 -0.38 8.40
CA LEU A 122 0.65 -0.45 7.26
C LEU A 122 1.19 0.92 6.88
N GLN A 123 0.33 1.95 6.90
CA GLN A 123 0.74 3.33 6.65
C GLN A 123 1.70 3.84 7.73
N HIS A 124 1.39 3.60 9.01
CA HIS A 124 2.26 3.99 10.11
C HIS A 124 3.60 3.27 10.07
N ARG A 125 3.60 1.97 9.75
CA ARG A 125 4.82 1.17 9.59
C ARG A 125 5.67 1.68 8.45
N GLN A 126 5.09 1.91 7.27
CA GLN A 126 5.79 2.47 6.12
C GLN A 126 6.40 3.84 6.46
N TYR A 127 5.63 4.71 7.12
CA TYR A 127 6.12 6.01 7.57
C TYR A 127 7.30 5.87 8.53
N SER A 128 7.19 4.99 9.54
CA SER A 128 8.24 4.77 10.55
C SER A 128 9.52 4.22 9.92
N LEU A 129 9.41 3.27 8.98
CA LEU A 129 10.55 2.75 8.22
C LEU A 129 11.26 3.85 7.43
N ASN A 130 10.51 4.71 6.74
CA ASN A 130 11.09 5.83 5.98
C ASN A 130 11.75 6.87 6.91
N GLN A 131 11.14 7.19 8.05
CA GLN A 131 11.72 8.13 9.02
C GLN A 131 13.03 7.60 9.63
N ALA A 132 13.05 6.33 10.02
CA ALA A 132 14.26 5.68 10.50
C ALA A 132 15.34 5.64 9.41
N LEU A 133 14.97 5.33 8.16
CA LEU A 133 15.89 5.29 7.03
C LEU A 133 16.53 6.66 6.76
N LEU A 134 15.74 7.74 6.78
CA LEU A 134 16.25 9.11 6.62
C LEU A 134 17.21 9.50 7.73
N THR A 135 16.87 9.14 8.98
CA THR A 135 17.69 9.45 10.15
C THR A 135 19.05 8.77 10.04
N GLU A 136 19.07 7.48 9.70
CA GLU A 136 20.30 6.72 9.46
C GLU A 136 21.10 7.29 8.29
N THR A 137 20.44 7.61 7.17
CA THR A 137 21.10 8.22 6.02
C THR A 137 21.76 9.55 6.38
N GLN A 138 21.07 10.40 7.14
CA GLN A 138 21.61 11.69 7.56
C GLN A 138 22.87 11.52 8.42
N GLY A 139 22.91 10.52 9.30
CA GLY A 139 24.10 10.17 10.09
C GLY A 139 25.30 9.78 9.22
N TYR A 140 25.12 8.88 8.25
CA TYR A 140 26.19 8.52 7.31
C TYR A 140 26.61 9.70 6.43
N LEU A 141 25.64 10.50 5.99
CA LEU A 141 25.90 11.64 5.14
C LEU A 141 26.76 12.69 5.85
N ASP A 142 26.45 13.00 7.11
CA ASP A 142 27.23 13.97 7.89
C ASP A 142 28.66 13.47 8.12
N ARG A 143 28.86 12.18 8.35
CA ARG A 143 30.20 11.55 8.43
C ARG A 143 30.97 11.68 7.12
N LEU A 144 30.34 11.37 5.99
CA LEU A 144 30.97 11.51 4.66
C LEU A 144 31.34 12.96 4.33
N LEU A 145 30.50 13.93 4.71
CA LEU A 145 30.77 15.35 4.48
C LEU A 145 31.88 15.89 5.40
N ASN A 146 32.02 15.32 6.60
CA ASN A 146 33.14 15.59 7.51
C ASN A 146 34.42 14.84 7.15
N GLY A 147 34.41 14.00 6.11
CA GLY A 147 35.58 13.30 5.60
C GLY A 147 35.88 11.94 6.26
N ASP A 148 34.96 11.42 7.08
CA ASP A 148 35.05 10.08 7.69
C ASP A 148 34.71 8.98 6.66
N TYR A 149 35.47 8.92 5.56
CA TYR A 149 35.24 7.94 4.50
C TYR A 149 35.62 6.52 4.92
N GLU A 150 36.69 6.39 5.71
CA GLU A 150 37.24 5.09 6.09
C GLU A 150 36.29 4.31 6.99
N SER A 151 35.73 4.94 8.03
CA SER A 151 34.84 4.24 8.95
C SER A 151 33.52 3.88 8.27
N VAL A 152 32.96 4.77 7.44
CA VAL A 152 31.75 4.48 6.65
C VAL A 152 32.00 3.31 5.70
N TYR A 153 33.15 3.27 5.04
CA TYR A 153 33.53 2.16 4.19
C TYR A 153 33.65 0.84 4.96
N ARG A 154 34.30 0.83 6.14
CA ARG A 154 34.47 -0.39 6.94
C ARG A 154 33.14 -0.96 7.40
N GLU A 155 32.20 -0.12 7.81
CA GLU A 155 30.85 -0.52 8.18
C GLU A 155 30.07 -1.09 6.97
N MET A 156 30.14 -0.41 5.82
CA MET A 156 29.56 -0.90 4.57
C MET A 156 30.16 -2.26 4.15
N ALA A 157 31.47 -2.43 4.29
CA ALA A 157 32.18 -3.68 3.99
C ALA A 157 31.77 -4.83 4.91
N ALA A 158 31.54 -4.54 6.19
CA ALA A 158 31.07 -5.52 7.16
C ALA A 158 29.62 -5.95 6.86
N ASN A 159 28.76 -5.01 6.46
CA ASN A 159 27.37 -5.28 6.15
C ASN A 159 27.19 -5.97 4.78
N ASN A 160 28.07 -5.70 3.81
CA ASN A 160 27.99 -6.28 2.48
C ASN A 160 29.38 -6.69 1.93
N PRO A 161 29.92 -7.83 2.38
CA PRO A 161 31.26 -8.29 2.01
C PRO A 161 31.42 -8.53 0.49
N GLY A 162 30.33 -8.89 -0.19
CA GLY A 162 30.33 -9.24 -1.62
C GLY A 162 30.57 -8.05 -2.55
N ILE A 163 30.31 -6.82 -2.12
CA ILE A 163 30.66 -5.61 -2.90
C ILE A 163 32.13 -5.24 -2.72
N VAL A 164 32.71 -5.57 -1.56
CA VAL A 164 34.06 -5.16 -1.18
C VAL A 164 35.14 -6.13 -1.66
N SER A 165 34.77 -7.36 -1.99
CA SER A 165 35.67 -8.30 -2.68
C SER A 165 36.09 -7.82 -4.08
N GLU A 166 35.35 -6.89 -4.70
CA GLU A 166 35.67 -6.29 -6.01
C GLU A 166 36.55 -5.03 -5.89
N GLY A 167 37.72 -5.13 -5.25
CA GLY A 167 38.81 -4.16 -5.40
C GLY A 167 38.57 -2.72 -4.92
N LEU A 168 37.41 -2.40 -4.35
CA LEU A 168 37.12 -1.10 -3.76
C LEU A 168 37.83 -1.01 -2.41
N SER A 169 38.88 -0.19 -2.27
CA SER A 169 39.54 0.07 -0.99
C SER A 169 38.95 1.30 -0.27
N PRO A 170 39.19 1.53 1.04
CA PRO A 170 38.74 2.73 1.72
C PRO A 170 39.22 4.02 1.05
N THR A 171 40.45 4.01 0.52
CA THR A 171 41.04 5.14 -0.21
C THR A 171 40.30 5.39 -1.51
N VAL A 172 40.09 4.35 -2.32
CA VAL A 172 39.37 4.46 -3.60
C VAL A 172 37.93 4.93 -3.37
N PHE A 173 37.27 4.45 -2.31
CA PHE A 173 35.95 4.91 -1.91
C PHE A 173 35.93 6.39 -1.55
N GLY A 174 36.87 6.83 -0.70
CA GLY A 174 37.00 8.23 -0.30
C GLY A 174 37.32 9.15 -1.49
N GLU A 175 38.16 8.71 -2.42
CA GLU A 175 38.42 9.42 -3.67
C GLU A 175 37.18 9.47 -4.55
N MET A 176 36.45 8.37 -4.71
CA MET A 176 35.24 8.30 -5.52
C MET A 176 34.15 9.27 -5.00
N VAL A 177 33.88 9.27 -3.70
CA VAL A 177 32.87 10.16 -3.10
C VAL A 177 33.40 11.59 -3.02
N GLY A 178 34.61 11.77 -2.50
CA GLY A 178 35.22 13.06 -2.25
C GLY A 178 35.53 13.84 -3.53
N SER A 179 36.07 13.20 -4.57
CA SER A 179 36.38 13.88 -5.84
C SER A 179 35.12 14.37 -6.55
N ARG A 180 34.03 13.58 -6.52
CA ARG A 180 32.75 13.95 -7.12
C ARG A 180 32.11 15.14 -6.40
N LEU A 181 32.11 15.13 -5.07
CA LEU A 181 31.56 16.24 -4.28
C LEU A 181 32.44 17.48 -4.31
N LYS A 182 33.77 17.34 -4.38
CA LYS A 182 34.69 18.49 -4.39
C LYS A 182 34.92 19.08 -5.77
N GLY A 183 34.75 18.29 -6.83
CA GLY A 183 35.03 18.66 -8.23
C GLY A 183 33.95 19.49 -8.93
N GLY A 184 32.76 19.65 -8.34
CA GLY A 184 31.63 20.36 -8.94
C GLY A 184 31.79 21.89 -9.07
N GLY A 185 32.79 22.47 -8.41
CA GLY A 185 33.00 23.93 -8.33
C GLY A 185 32.18 24.58 -7.21
N ASP A 186 31.62 25.75 -7.48
CA ASP A 186 30.77 26.50 -6.54
C ASP A 186 29.54 25.67 -6.16
N TYR A 187 29.20 25.65 -4.88
CA TYR A 187 28.10 24.86 -4.32
C TYR A 187 26.86 25.74 -4.12
N TYR A 188 25.69 25.20 -4.47
CA TYR A 188 24.42 25.94 -4.46
C TYR A 188 23.36 25.35 -3.53
N GLY A 189 23.63 24.19 -2.93
CA GLY A 189 22.75 23.57 -1.95
C GLY A 189 22.61 22.06 -2.12
N ARG A 190 21.89 21.46 -1.19
CA ARG A 190 21.59 20.03 -1.15
C ARG A 190 20.10 19.84 -0.97
N ARG A 191 19.54 18.80 -1.58
CA ARG A 191 18.17 18.38 -1.31
C ARG A 191 18.02 16.86 -1.31
N LEU A 192 16.99 16.39 -0.61
CA LEU A 192 16.53 15.01 -0.75
C LEU A 192 15.84 14.88 -2.12
N GLN A 193 16.37 14.03 -2.99
CA GLN A 193 15.86 13.84 -4.35
C GLN A 193 14.91 12.65 -4.44
N ASN A 194 15.24 11.56 -3.75
CA ASN A 194 14.43 10.36 -3.74
C ASN A 194 14.57 9.65 -2.40
N GLN A 195 13.48 9.00 -1.98
CA GLN A 195 13.47 8.08 -0.86
C GLN A 195 12.47 6.96 -1.15
N GLY A 196 12.78 5.74 -0.75
CA GLY A 196 11.85 4.64 -0.88
C GLY A 196 12.26 3.45 -0.05
N VAL A 197 11.25 2.73 0.43
CA VAL A 197 11.41 1.43 1.07
C VAL A 197 10.64 0.42 0.22
N THR A 198 11.31 -0.65 -0.19
CA THR A 198 10.73 -1.72 -1.00
C THR A 198 11.02 -3.09 -0.41
N VAL A 199 10.20 -4.07 -0.75
CA VAL A 199 10.47 -5.50 -0.52
C VAL A 199 10.61 -6.12 -1.90
N PRO A 200 11.72 -6.79 -2.23
CA PRO A 200 11.86 -7.49 -3.51
C PRO A 200 10.76 -8.55 -3.69
N ASP A 201 10.17 -8.61 -4.89
CA ASP A 201 9.04 -9.51 -5.22
C ASP A 201 9.42 -11.00 -5.22
N ASP A 202 10.71 -11.32 -5.32
CA ASP A 202 11.28 -12.66 -5.41
C ASP A 202 11.50 -13.35 -4.04
N ALA A 203 11.24 -12.65 -2.95
CA ALA A 203 11.43 -13.20 -1.63
C ALA A 203 10.19 -13.98 -1.15
N ALA A 204 10.14 -15.25 -1.54
CA ALA A 204 9.08 -16.19 -1.16
C ALA A 204 8.86 -16.34 0.36
N ASP A 205 9.83 -15.91 1.20
CA ASP A 205 9.83 -16.09 2.65
C ASP A 205 10.15 -14.81 3.46
N GLY A 206 9.64 -13.64 3.04
CA GLY A 206 9.85 -12.40 3.80
C GLY A 206 11.19 -11.76 3.51
N GLY A 207 11.31 -11.23 2.29
CA GLY A 207 12.54 -10.62 1.79
C GLY A 207 13.10 -9.52 2.66
N GLU A 208 14.42 -9.41 2.60
CA GLU A 208 15.17 -8.31 3.17
C GLU A 208 14.57 -6.98 2.67
N ILE A 209 14.02 -6.20 3.61
CA ILE A 209 13.44 -4.89 3.29
C ILE A 209 14.60 -3.99 2.86
N ARG A 210 14.47 -3.34 1.69
CA ARG A 210 15.51 -2.47 1.15
C ARG A 210 15.08 -1.01 1.23
N GLY A 211 16.01 -0.17 1.65
CA GLY A 211 15.86 1.28 1.69
C GLY A 211 16.76 1.93 0.64
N TYR A 212 16.25 2.95 -0.04
CA TYR A 212 17.01 3.76 -0.98
C TYR A 212 16.81 5.22 -0.64
N VAL A 213 17.90 5.97 -0.52
CA VAL A 213 17.87 7.41 -0.31
C VAL A 213 18.87 8.08 -1.23
N THR A 214 18.44 9.11 -1.95
CA THR A 214 19.30 9.89 -2.84
C THR A 214 19.34 11.34 -2.38
N HIS A 215 20.54 11.81 -2.03
CA HIS A 215 20.79 13.22 -1.77
C HIS A 215 21.43 13.87 -3.00
N ARG A 216 20.79 14.91 -3.53
CA ARG A 216 21.32 15.69 -4.65
C ARG A 216 22.07 16.90 -4.14
N PHE A 217 23.31 17.05 -4.59
CA PHE A 217 24.17 18.19 -4.37
C PHE A 217 24.25 19.02 -5.65
N LEU A 218 23.93 20.30 -5.54
CA LEU A 218 23.89 21.22 -6.66
C LEU A 218 25.18 22.03 -6.74
N PHE A 219 25.78 22.05 -7.92
CA PHE A 219 26.99 22.78 -8.21
C PHE A 219 26.86 23.60 -9.49
N LYS A 220 27.77 24.57 -9.69
CA LYS A 220 27.80 25.42 -10.89
C LYS A 220 27.80 24.62 -12.20
N ARG A 221 28.53 23.50 -12.22
CA ARG A 221 28.78 22.68 -13.41
C ARG A 221 27.82 21.48 -13.53
N GLY A 222 26.81 21.39 -12.69
CA GLY A 222 25.84 20.29 -12.67
C GLY A 222 25.50 19.82 -11.27
N ALA A 223 24.99 18.60 -11.15
CA ALA A 223 24.62 18.02 -9.87
C ALA A 223 25.32 16.69 -9.62
N VAL A 224 25.45 16.31 -8.36
CA VAL A 224 25.92 14.99 -7.93
C VAL A 224 24.87 14.39 -7.02
N ASP A 225 24.40 13.21 -7.41
CA ASP A 225 23.50 12.39 -6.60
C ASP A 225 24.34 11.41 -5.79
N LEU A 226 24.22 11.46 -4.48
CA LEU A 226 24.79 10.47 -3.57
C LEU A 226 23.68 9.48 -3.19
N ASN A 227 23.76 8.29 -3.76
CA ASN A 227 22.77 7.23 -3.58
C ASN A 227 23.21 6.31 -2.44
N PHE A 228 22.35 6.15 -1.45
CA PHE A 228 22.53 5.25 -0.32
C PHE A 228 21.56 4.09 -0.47
N ILE A 229 22.09 2.87 -0.36
CA ILE A 229 21.30 1.63 -0.36
C ILE A 229 21.44 0.99 1.01
N PHE A 230 20.31 0.67 1.61
CA PHE A 230 20.21 0.05 2.91
C PHE A 230 19.46 -1.28 2.83
N ALA A 231 19.78 -2.15 3.76
CA ALA A 231 19.00 -3.33 4.08
C ALA A 231 18.53 -3.24 5.53
N GLU A 232 17.31 -3.69 5.80
CA GLU A 232 16.81 -3.85 7.17
C GLU A 232 17.26 -5.22 7.69
N GLN A 233 18.04 -5.21 8.77
CA GLN A 233 18.56 -6.40 9.43
C GLN A 233 18.44 -6.20 10.95
N ASP A 234 17.79 -7.15 11.63
CA ASP A 234 17.60 -7.16 13.09
C ASP A 234 16.95 -5.89 13.67
N GLY A 235 15.98 -5.32 12.97
CA GLY A 235 15.29 -4.09 13.38
C GLY A 235 16.03 -2.80 13.06
N ARG A 236 17.11 -2.86 12.27
CA ARG A 236 17.99 -1.70 12.00
C ARG A 236 18.35 -1.59 10.52
N TRP A 237 18.48 -0.36 10.05
CA TRP A 237 19.02 -0.11 8.71
C TRP A 237 20.53 -0.27 8.71
N LYS A 238 21.01 -1.15 7.83
CA LYS A 238 22.42 -1.39 7.58
C LYS A 238 22.77 -0.79 6.22
N LEU A 239 23.80 0.05 6.20
CA LEU A 239 24.29 0.62 4.96
C LEU A 239 24.97 -0.47 4.14
N MET A 240 24.46 -0.69 2.92
CA MET A 240 24.93 -1.72 2.01
C MET A 240 25.81 -1.15 0.89
N LEU A 241 25.49 0.06 0.43
CA LEU A 241 26.25 0.73 -0.63
C LEU A 241 26.06 2.24 -0.59
N VAL A 242 27.14 2.97 -0.88
CA VAL A 242 27.08 4.39 -1.28
C VAL A 242 27.67 4.54 -2.66
N LYS A 243 26.89 5.10 -3.59
CA LYS A 243 27.30 5.31 -4.98
C LYS A 243 27.03 6.74 -5.44
N PRO A 244 28.07 7.53 -5.73
CA PRO A 244 27.90 8.83 -6.36
C PRO A 244 27.58 8.66 -7.85
N SER A 245 26.66 9.47 -8.38
CA SER A 245 26.34 9.56 -9.80
C SER A 245 26.25 11.03 -10.23
N MET A 246 26.66 11.32 -11.47
CA MET A 246 26.45 12.66 -12.03
C MET A 246 24.98 12.83 -12.39
N ALA A 247 24.45 14.00 -12.11
CA ALA A 247 23.12 14.42 -12.52
C ALA A 247 23.21 15.77 -13.23
N PHE A 248 22.28 16.01 -14.14
CA PHE A 248 22.13 17.30 -14.80
C PHE A 248 21.01 18.08 -14.12
N GLU A 249 21.31 19.30 -13.71
CA GLU A 249 20.32 20.23 -13.18
C GLU A 249 20.71 21.65 -13.57
N PHE A 250 19.72 22.43 -14.00
CA PHE A 250 19.91 23.83 -14.32
C PHE A 250 19.58 24.67 -13.10
N LEU A 251 20.54 25.48 -12.67
CA LEU A 251 20.34 26.43 -11.59
C LEU A 251 19.52 27.61 -12.09
N PRO A 252 18.62 28.18 -11.25
CA PRO A 252 18.00 29.46 -11.54
C PRO A 252 19.06 30.54 -11.81
N PRO A 253 18.79 31.49 -12.72
CA PRO A 253 19.76 32.52 -13.11
C PRO A 253 20.17 33.46 -11.97
N ASP A 254 19.37 33.53 -10.90
CA ASP A 254 19.58 34.35 -9.70
C ASP A 254 20.16 33.58 -8.51
N ALA A 255 20.49 32.29 -8.68
CA ALA A 255 21.02 31.46 -7.61
C ALA A 255 22.39 31.98 -7.13
N LYS A 256 22.55 32.08 -5.81
CA LYS A 256 23.81 32.47 -5.17
C LYS A 256 24.52 31.25 -4.59
N PRO A 257 25.86 31.19 -4.67
CA PRO A 257 26.61 30.11 -4.04
C PRO A 257 26.43 30.15 -2.51
N LYS A 258 26.31 28.96 -1.91
CA LYS A 258 26.21 28.74 -0.46
C LYS A 258 27.57 28.34 0.11
N LYS A 259 27.70 28.33 1.45
CA LYS A 259 28.84 27.65 2.09
C LYS A 259 28.79 26.17 1.74
N ARG A 260 29.95 25.59 1.46
CA ARG A 260 30.05 24.21 0.96
C ARG A 260 29.41 23.24 1.97
N PHE A 261 28.47 22.44 1.47
CA PHE A 261 27.70 21.44 2.22
C PHE A 261 26.77 21.98 3.30
N GLU A 262 26.48 23.28 3.28
CA GLU A 262 25.36 23.82 4.02
C GLU A 262 24.04 23.25 3.45
N PRO A 263 23.08 22.84 4.30
CA PRO A 263 21.76 22.42 3.84
C PRO A 263 21.08 23.46 2.91
#